data_AF-A0A520HQM8-F1
#
_entry.id   AF-A0A520HQM8-F1
#
_cell.length_a   1.000
_cell.length_b   1.000
_cell.length_c   1.000
_cell.angle_alpha   90.00
_cell.angle_beta   90.00
_cell.angle_gamma   90.00
#
_symmetry.space_group_name_H-M   'P 1'
#
loop_
_entity.id
_entity.type
_entity.pdbx_description
1 polymer ?
#
loop_
_entity_poly.entity_id
_entity_poly.type
_entity_poly.pdbx_seq_one_letter_code
_entity_poly.pdbx_strand_id
1 'polypeptide(L)' 'MHFTINGQAHEADPDIRTSVLDLLREHLGLTGSKKGCDHGQCGACTVLINGRRVN' A
#
# COMPACT_ATOMS: atom_id res chain seq x y z
N MET A 1 10.26 -9.91 0.92
CA MET A 1 9.10 -10.15 0.02
C MET A 1 9.25 -9.31 -1.26
N HIS A 2 8.74 -9.78 -2.40
CA HIS A 2 8.87 -9.11 -3.70
C HIS A 2 7.51 -8.58 -4.17
N PHE A 3 7.48 -7.33 -4.64
CA PHE A 3 6.28 -6.64 -5.11
C PHE A 3 6.51 -6.02 -6.49
N THR A 4 5.46 -5.95 -7.32
CA THR A 4 5.46 -5.10 -8.52
C THR A 4 4.49 -3.96 -8.31
N ILE A 5 5.02 -2.75 -8.18
CA ILE A 5 4.24 -1.54 -7.88
C ILE A 5 4.49 -0.54 -8.98
N ASN A 6 3.42 -0.06 -9.62
CA ASN A 6 3.50 0.88 -10.74
C ASN A 6 4.46 0.42 -11.87
N GLY A 7 4.55 -0.89 -12.10
CA GLY A 7 5.43 -1.49 -13.11
C GLY A 7 6.89 -1.67 -12.68
N GLN A 8 7.26 -1.29 -11.46
CA GLN A 8 8.61 -1.44 -10.92
C GLN A 8 8.68 -2.55 -9.87
N ALA A 9 9.78 -3.31 -9.86
CA ALA A 9 10.03 -4.34 -8.86
C ALA A 9 10.56 -3.71 -7.56
N HIS A 10 10.01 -4.11 -6.43
CA HIS A 10 10.43 -3.68 -5.11
C HIS A 10 10.64 -4.90 -4.21
N GLU A 11 11.73 -4.89 -3.43
CA GLU A 11 11.96 -5.84 -2.36
C GLU A 11 11.81 -5.11 -1.02
N ALA A 12 11.02 -5.69 -0.11
CA ALA A 12 10.84 -5.18 1.24
C ALA A 12 10.57 -6.34 2.21
N ASP A 13 10.97 -6.18 3.47
CA ASP A 13 10.77 -7.16 4.54
C ASP A 13 9.91 -6.59 5.68
N PRO A 14 8.60 -6.36 5.44
CA PRO A 14 7.70 -5.82 6.46
C PRO A 14 7.23 -6.89 7.45
N ASP A 15 6.78 -6.47 8.64
CA ASP A 15 5.98 -7.34 9.53
C ASP A 15 4.72 -7.81 8.79
N ILE A 16 4.30 -9.06 9.00
CA ILE A 16 3.14 -9.65 8.30
C ILE A 16 1.81 -8.93 8.55
N ARG A 17 1.72 -8.13 9.61
CA ARG A 17 0.55 -7.28 9.94
C ARG A 17 0.61 -5.90 9.29
N THR A 18 1.70 -5.58 8.60
CA THR A 18 1.86 -4.29 7.92
C THR A 18 0.79 -4.16 6.83
N SER A 19 -0.01 -3.09 6.91
CA SER A 19 -0.99 -2.80 5.88
C SER A 19 -0.30 -2.47 4.55
N VAL A 20 -0.97 -2.70 3.43
CA VAL A 20 -0.45 -2.29 2.11
C VAL A 20 -0.19 -0.78 2.09
N LEU A 21 -1.03 0.01 2.79
CA LEU A 21 -0.85 1.44 2.93
C LEU A 21 0.49 1.79 3.61
N ASP A 22 0.83 1.13 4.72
CA ASP A 22 2.07 1.38 5.47
C ASP A 22 3.31 0.84 4.75
N LEU A 23 3.18 -0.27 4.02
CA LEU A 23 4.23 -0.74 3.11
C LEU A 23 4.57 0.35 2.08
N LEU A 24 3.57 0.87 1.38
CA LEU A 24 3.77 1.89 0.35
C LEU A 24 4.38 3.16 0.92
N ARG A 25 3.82 3.68 2.03
CA ARG A 25 4.22 4.98 2.57
C ARG A 25 5.53 4.94 3.34
N GLU A 26 5.65 4.01 4.28
CA GLU A 26 6.70 4.06 5.29
C GLU A 26 7.92 3.22 4.88
N HIS A 27 7.72 2.11 4.15
CA HIS A 27 8.84 1.29 3.69
C HIS A 27 9.36 1.72 2.32
N LEU A 28 8.46 2.13 1.41
CA LEU A 28 8.81 2.45 0.02
C LEU A 28 8.77 3.95 -0.32
N GLY A 29 8.34 4.81 0.61
CA GLY A 29 8.29 6.27 0.41
C GLY A 29 7.24 6.74 -0.60
N LEU A 30 6.32 5.86 -1.04
CA LEU A 30 5.26 6.14 -2.01
C LEU A 30 4.06 6.77 -1.30
N THR A 31 4.15 8.06 -1.00
CA THR A 31 3.18 8.79 -0.15
C THR A 31 1.90 9.24 -0.87
N GLY A 32 1.67 8.80 -2.11
CA GLY A 32 0.50 9.14 -2.93
C GLY A 32 -0.82 8.69 -2.27
N SER A 33 -0.90 7.44 -1.85
CA SER A 33 -2.01 6.90 -1.06
C SER A 33 -2.02 7.51 0.34
N LYS A 34 -3.21 7.87 0.83
CA LYS A 34 -3.35 8.68 2.06
C LYS A 34 -3.93 7.87 3.21
N LYS A 35 -3.36 8.04 4.39
CA LYS A 35 -3.94 7.57 5.65
C LYS A 35 -4.98 8.59 6.12
N GLY A 36 -6.26 8.27 5.92
CA GLY A 36 -7.39 9.07 6.37
C GLY A 36 -7.96 8.52 7.68
N CYS A 37 -8.96 7.63 7.56
CA CYS A 37 -9.65 7.03 8.72
C CYS A 37 -8.97 5.81 9.35
N ASP A 38 -7.98 5.21 8.68
CA ASP A 38 -7.29 3.96 9.08
C ASP A 38 -8.17 2.70 9.33
N HIS A 39 -9.48 2.82 9.08
CA HIS A 39 -10.46 1.75 9.27
C HIS A 39 -11.37 1.52 8.04
N GLY A 40 -10.90 1.87 6.83
CA GLY A 40 -11.56 1.53 5.56
C GLY A 40 -12.82 2.33 5.19
N GLN A 41 -13.17 3.39 5.93
CA GLN A 41 -14.42 4.16 5.75
C GLN A 41 -14.35 5.32 4.75
N CYS A 42 -13.16 5.88 4.48
CA CYS A 42 -13.02 7.12 3.69
C CYS A 42 -12.52 6.94 2.25
N GLY A 43 -11.93 5.78 1.91
CA GLY A 43 -11.36 5.53 0.58
C GLY A 43 -10.07 6.31 0.23
N ALA A 44 -9.51 7.09 1.16
CA ALA A 44 -8.30 7.88 0.90
C ALA A 44 -7.04 7.00 0.63
N CYS A 45 -7.08 5.75 1.07
CA CYS A 45 -6.02 4.76 0.90
C CYS A 45 -6.23 3.82 -0.30
N THR A 46 -7.25 4.05 -1.14
CA THR A 46 -7.58 3.11 -2.22
C THR A 46 -6.40 2.91 -3.19
N VAL A 47 -6.07 1.63 -3.41
CA VAL A 47 -5.08 1.18 -4.40
C VAL A 47 -5.63 0.05 -5.25
N LEU A 48 -4.96 -0.25 -6.36
CA LEU A 48 -5.28 -1.40 -7.21
C LEU A 48 -4.33 -2.56 -6.91
N ILE A 49 -4.90 -3.70 -6.54
CA ILE A 49 -4.18 -4.97 -6.41
C ILE A 49 -4.73 -5.91 -7.47
N ASN A 50 -3.90 -6.28 -8.45
CA ASN A 50 -4.29 -7.15 -9.55
C ASN A 50 -5.58 -6.67 -10.25
N GLY A 51 -5.69 -5.36 -10.49
CA GLY A 51 -6.84 -4.72 -11.13
C GLY A 51 -8.07 -4.50 -10.23
N ARG A 52 -8.05 -4.95 -8.97
CA ARG A 52 -9.15 -4.76 -8.01
C ARG A 52 -8.84 -3.64 -7.03
N ARG A 53 -9.80 -2.75 -6.83
CA ARG A 53 -9.71 -1.70 -5.80
C ARG A 53 -9.79 -2.31 -4.40
N VAL A 54 -8.89 -1.90 -3.52
CA VAL A 54 -8.80 -2.30 -2.11
C VAL A 54 -8.49 -1.07 -1.26
N ASN A 55 -8.95 -1.07 -0.02
CA ASN A 55 -8.62 -0.06 1.00
C ASN A 55 -7.66 -0.64 2.02
#